data_AF-A0A7Y2IEA3-F1
#
_entry.id   AF-A0A7Y2IEA3-F1
#
_cell.length_a   1.000
_cell.length_b   1.000
_cell.length_c   1.000
_cell.angle_alpha   90.00
_cell.angle_beta   90.00
_cell.angle_gamma   90.00
#
_symmetry.space_group_name_H-M   'P 1'
#
loop_
_entity.id
_entity.type
_entity.pdbx_description
1 polymer ?
#
loop_
_entity_poly.entity_id
_entity_poly.type
_entity_poly.pdbx_seq_one_letter_code
_entity_poly.pdbx_strand_id
1 'polypeptide(L)'
;MSTLIKEVLPQSDVHLGLPSVSMNEAIEFVGGRLVERKVAEGGYVEGMKKREETVSTYLGNGVAMPHGTFEAKEFIKGTGIVVAQYPEGIDWGTGTAYLVIGLAADGDDHVQVLSTMAEVLQDEDLCSTLWTTTDADLLFNTLSEPEVDDDEDDDDVATNDLAPETDVVITNPSGLHARPATQVVEYAKTTDAKITITKGTKTAKATSIMSVLALGASSGDTVRVAVTAGDADAARVAMNSVIEILTSEEP
;
A
#
# COMPACT_ATOMS: atom_id res chain seq x y z
N MET A 1 -1.80 -8.35 11.53
CA MET A 1 -2.09 -7.44 12.68
C MET A 1 -3.08 -6.42 12.15
N SER A 2 -4.18 -6.11 12.84
CA SER A 2 -5.15 -5.12 12.33
C SER A 2 -4.45 -3.76 12.20
N THR A 3 -4.53 -3.13 11.04
CA THR A 3 -3.99 -1.79 10.78
C THR A 3 -4.85 -0.73 11.48
N LEU A 4 -4.24 0.38 11.89
CA LEU A 4 -4.96 1.52 12.48
C LEU A 4 -6.09 2.02 11.57
N ILE A 5 -5.88 2.01 10.24
CA ILE A 5 -6.87 2.47 9.27
C ILE A 5 -8.13 1.61 9.31
N LYS A 6 -8.00 0.28 9.38
CA LYS A 6 -9.15 -0.65 9.42
C LYS A 6 -10.05 -0.43 10.65
N GLU A 7 -9.49 0.11 11.73
CA GLU A 7 -10.25 0.42 12.94
C GLU A 7 -11.05 1.73 12.83
N VAL A 8 -10.58 2.67 11.99
CA VAL A 8 -11.12 4.05 11.92
C VAL A 8 -11.88 4.35 10.62
N LEU A 9 -11.65 3.56 9.57
CA LEU A 9 -12.41 3.53 8.33
C LEU A 9 -13.37 2.32 8.35
N PRO A 10 -14.69 2.52 8.47
CA PRO A 10 -15.66 1.45 8.23
C PRO A 10 -15.98 1.36 6.73
N GLN A 11 -16.26 0.16 6.24
CA GLN A 11 -16.63 -0.07 4.84
C GLN A 11 -17.88 0.72 4.41
N SER A 12 -18.78 1.04 5.34
CA SER A 12 -19.95 1.90 5.08
C SER A 12 -19.62 3.35 4.70
N ASP A 13 -18.39 3.79 4.97
CA ASP A 13 -17.90 5.14 4.70
C ASP A 13 -16.99 5.21 3.47
N VAL A 14 -17.02 4.15 2.67
CA VAL A 14 -16.47 4.14 1.31
C VAL A 14 -17.60 4.44 0.34
N HIS A 15 -17.57 5.63 -0.26
CA HIS A 15 -18.61 6.13 -1.14
C HIS A 15 -18.09 6.23 -2.58
N LEU A 16 -18.59 5.37 -3.46
CA LEU A 16 -18.17 5.32 -4.86
C LEU A 16 -19.09 6.12 -5.80
N GLY A 17 -18.54 6.53 -6.95
CA GLY A 17 -19.32 7.03 -8.07
C GLY A 17 -20.09 8.33 -7.80
N LEU A 18 -19.60 9.19 -6.91
CA LEU A 18 -20.25 10.46 -6.62
C LEU A 18 -20.09 11.42 -7.82
N PRO A 19 -21.11 12.24 -8.12
CA PRO A 19 -21.00 13.24 -9.18
C PRO A 19 -19.97 14.30 -8.82
N SER A 20 -19.29 14.88 -9.81
CA SER A 20 -18.38 16.00 -9.59
C SER A 20 -19.12 17.17 -8.91
N VAL A 21 -18.48 17.75 -7.90
CA VAL A 21 -18.98 18.86 -7.08
C VAL A 21 -17.85 19.87 -6.84
N SER A 22 -18.14 20.98 -6.17
CA SER A 22 -17.08 21.88 -5.71
C SER A 22 -16.25 21.26 -4.58
N MET A 23 -15.01 21.73 -4.42
CA MET A 23 -14.13 21.38 -3.30
C MET A 23 -14.82 21.53 -1.94
N ASN A 24 -15.57 22.62 -1.72
CA ASN A 24 -16.28 22.85 -0.47
C ASN A 24 -17.40 21.83 -0.23
N GLU A 25 -18.17 21.47 -1.26
CA GLU A 25 -19.21 20.44 -1.15
C GLU A 25 -18.61 19.06 -0.85
N ALA A 26 -17.43 18.74 -1.40
CA ALA A 26 -16.73 17.51 -1.07
C ALA A 26 -16.22 17.50 0.38
N ILE A 27 -15.65 18.62 0.86
CA ILE A 27 -15.24 18.78 2.27
C ILE A 27 -16.46 18.65 3.20
N GLU A 28 -17.59 19.26 2.85
CA GLU A 28 -18.85 19.14 3.60
C GLU A 28 -19.38 17.71 3.61
N PHE A 29 -19.26 16.98 2.50
CA PHE A 29 -19.68 15.59 2.43
C PHE A 29 -18.89 14.70 3.40
N VAL A 30 -17.57 14.68 3.29
CA VAL A 30 -16.73 13.81 4.14
C VAL A 30 -16.75 14.27 5.61
N GLY A 31 -16.74 15.58 5.85
CA GLY A 31 -16.85 16.16 7.19
C GLY A 31 -18.22 15.89 7.84
N GLY A 32 -19.30 15.99 7.07
CA GLY A 32 -20.66 15.70 7.53
C GLY A 32 -20.81 14.25 7.97
N ARG A 33 -20.22 13.30 7.25
CA ARG A 33 -20.21 11.87 7.62
C ARG A 33 -19.47 11.60 8.93
N LEU A 34 -18.32 12.26 9.14
CA LEU A 34 -17.60 12.19 10.43
C LEU A 34 -18.48 12.70 11.59
N VAL A 35 -19.32 13.71 11.33
CA VAL A 35 -20.28 14.23 12.32
C VAL A 35 -21.46 13.29 12.53
N GLU A 36 -22.02 12.70 11.48
CA GLU A 36 -23.09 11.70 11.56
C GLU A 36 -22.65 10.47 12.39
N ARG A 37 -21.39 10.05 12.23
CA ARG A 37 -20.76 8.99 13.03
C ARG A 37 -20.42 9.40 14.46
N LYS A 38 -20.59 10.66 14.82
CA LYS A 38 -20.21 11.24 16.12
C LYS A 38 -18.71 11.10 16.43
N VAL A 39 -17.88 10.97 15.39
CA VAL A 39 -16.42 11.06 15.48
C VAL A 39 -15.98 12.51 15.65
N ALA A 40 -16.77 13.45 15.11
CA ALA A 40 -16.61 14.87 15.31
C ALA A 40 -17.97 15.58 15.55
N GLU A 41 -17.92 16.82 16.02
CA GLU A 41 -19.07 17.73 16.10
C GLU A 41 -19.12 18.68 14.90
N GLY A 42 -20.29 19.30 14.65
CA GLY A 42 -20.52 20.13 13.46
C GLY A 42 -19.51 21.27 13.24
N GLY A 43 -18.91 21.80 14.30
CA GLY A 43 -17.85 22.81 14.20
C GLY A 43 -16.58 22.33 13.48
N TYR A 44 -16.37 21.00 13.40
CA TYR A 44 -15.21 20.42 12.74
C TYR A 44 -15.18 20.68 11.23
N VAL A 45 -16.35 20.65 10.56
CA VAL A 45 -16.45 20.86 9.10
C VAL A 45 -15.95 22.25 8.70
N GLU A 46 -16.30 23.27 9.47
CA GLU A 46 -15.79 24.64 9.26
C GLU A 46 -14.28 24.72 9.54
N GLY A 47 -13.77 23.92 10.48
CA GLY A 47 -12.34 23.73 10.69
C GLY A 47 -11.64 23.14 9.47
N MET A 48 -12.25 22.16 8.79
CA MET A 48 -11.70 21.54 7.58
C MET A 48 -11.59 22.54 6.43
N LYS A 49 -12.64 23.34 6.20
CA LYS A 49 -12.64 24.39 5.16
C LYS A 49 -11.55 25.44 5.42
N LYS A 50 -11.47 25.96 6.65
CA LYS A 50 -10.43 26.93 7.03
C LYS A 50 -9.01 26.37 6.87
N ARG A 51 -8.83 25.08 7.15
CA ARG A 51 -7.55 24.41 6.96
C ARG A 51 -7.14 24.38 5.49
N GLU A 52 -8.08 24.09 4.59
CA GLU A 52 -7.85 24.10 3.14
C GLU A 52 -7.48 25.50 2.62
N GLU A 53 -8.14 26.55 3.10
CA GLU A 53 -7.85 27.95 2.72
C GLU A 53 -6.41 28.39 3.05
N THR A 54 -5.78 27.75 4.04
CA THR A 54 -4.42 28.09 4.47
C THR A 54 -3.36 27.44 3.59
N VAL A 55 -3.46 26.12 3.40
CA VAL A 55 -2.59 25.33 2.55
C VAL A 55 -3.41 24.17 2.02
N SER A 56 -3.34 23.93 0.71
CA SER A 56 -4.12 22.86 0.09
C SER A 56 -3.82 21.50 0.71
N THR A 57 -4.85 20.68 0.89
CA THR A 57 -4.73 19.28 1.33
C THR A 57 -4.69 18.28 0.18
N TYR A 58 -4.50 18.75 -1.05
CA TYR A 58 -4.16 17.90 -2.18
C TYR A 58 -2.78 17.26 -1.97
N LEU A 59 -2.71 15.94 -2.08
CA LEU A 59 -1.49 15.15 -1.80
C LEU A 59 -0.75 14.74 -3.08
N GLY A 60 -1.37 14.87 -4.26
CA GLY A 60 -0.87 14.31 -5.51
C GLY A 60 -1.71 13.11 -5.97
N ASN A 61 -1.40 12.59 -7.16
CA ASN A 61 -2.00 11.36 -7.73
C ASN A 61 -3.53 11.30 -7.65
N GLY A 62 -4.19 12.44 -7.82
CA GLY A 62 -5.64 12.49 -7.83
C GLY A 62 -6.29 12.41 -6.45
N VAL A 63 -5.56 12.63 -5.36
CA VAL A 63 -6.08 12.46 -3.99
C VAL A 63 -5.96 13.74 -3.17
N ALA A 64 -7.04 14.08 -2.48
CA ALA A 64 -7.10 15.14 -1.47
C ALA A 64 -7.48 14.57 -0.11
N MET A 65 -6.91 15.12 0.97
CA MET A 65 -7.13 14.64 2.33
C MET A 65 -7.50 15.77 3.30
N PRO A 66 -8.72 16.32 3.17
CA PRO A 66 -9.16 17.41 4.04
C PRO A 66 -9.25 16.97 5.51
N HIS A 67 -8.75 17.82 6.39
CA HIS A 67 -8.73 17.65 7.85
C HIS A 67 -8.85 19.02 8.53
N GLY A 68 -9.23 19.06 9.80
CA GLY A 68 -9.45 20.31 10.55
C GLY A 68 -8.16 21.06 10.93
N THR A 69 -8.30 22.33 11.30
CA THR A 69 -7.21 23.07 11.94
C THR A 69 -6.93 22.56 13.35
N PHE A 70 -5.83 23.03 13.97
CA PHE A 70 -5.50 22.68 15.35
C PHE A 70 -6.57 23.14 16.35
N GLU A 71 -7.18 24.30 16.13
CA GLU A 71 -8.25 24.84 16.98
C GLU A 71 -9.52 23.98 16.89
N ALA A 72 -9.79 23.39 15.73
CA ALA A 72 -10.96 22.54 15.52
C ALA A 72 -10.87 21.19 16.26
N LYS A 73 -9.74 20.86 16.90
CA LYS A 73 -9.57 19.64 17.70
C LYS A 73 -10.58 19.52 18.83
N GLU A 74 -11.09 20.63 19.38
CA GLU A 74 -12.12 20.59 20.43
C GLU A 74 -13.43 19.87 19.99
N PHE A 75 -13.68 19.84 18.68
CA PHE A 75 -14.84 19.19 18.09
C PHE A 75 -14.63 17.68 17.85
N ILE A 76 -13.40 17.17 17.96
CA ILE A 76 -13.07 15.77 17.72
C ILE A 76 -13.45 14.95 18.97
N LYS A 77 -14.13 13.81 18.74
CA LYS A 77 -14.53 12.82 19.77
C LYS A 77 -13.83 11.48 19.62
N GLY A 78 -13.15 11.27 18.50
CA GLY A 78 -12.32 10.11 18.22
C GLY A 78 -11.67 10.22 16.85
N THR A 79 -10.87 9.22 16.48
CA THR A 79 -10.25 9.13 15.15
C THR A 79 -11.21 8.43 14.18
N GLY A 80 -11.33 8.94 12.96
CA GLY A 80 -12.20 8.38 11.92
C GLY A 80 -11.88 8.90 10.53
N ILE A 81 -12.11 8.04 9.55
CA ILE A 81 -11.88 8.31 8.13
C ILE A 81 -13.18 8.08 7.35
N VAL A 82 -13.39 8.91 6.32
CA VAL A 82 -14.44 8.78 5.31
C VAL A 82 -13.78 8.92 3.94
N VAL A 83 -14.17 8.09 2.97
CA VAL A 83 -13.64 8.13 1.61
C VAL A 83 -14.76 8.39 0.61
N ALA A 84 -14.55 9.37 -0.26
CA ALA A 84 -15.47 9.76 -1.32
C ALA A 84 -14.75 9.75 -2.67
N GLN A 85 -15.26 8.95 -3.61
CA GLN A 85 -14.75 8.85 -4.97
C GLN A 85 -15.62 9.67 -5.93
N TYR A 86 -14.94 10.47 -6.75
CA TYR A 86 -15.50 11.34 -7.78
C TYR A 86 -14.86 11.00 -9.13
N PRO A 87 -15.42 10.05 -9.92
CA PRO A 87 -14.78 9.58 -11.16
C PRO A 87 -14.56 10.66 -12.22
N GLU A 88 -15.39 11.70 -12.22
CA GLU A 88 -15.26 12.85 -13.14
C GLU A 88 -14.24 13.90 -12.62
N GLY A 89 -13.70 13.71 -11.42
CA GLY A 89 -12.75 14.60 -10.77
C GLY A 89 -13.39 15.87 -10.20
N ILE A 90 -12.72 16.44 -9.20
CA ILE A 90 -13.03 17.73 -8.59
C ILE A 90 -11.82 18.64 -8.77
N ASP A 91 -12.03 19.88 -9.20
CA ASP A 91 -10.97 20.89 -9.17
C ASP A 91 -10.62 21.23 -7.71
N TRP A 92 -9.40 20.90 -7.31
CA TRP A 92 -8.85 21.14 -5.98
C TRP A 92 -7.82 22.30 -5.98
N GLY A 93 -7.82 23.11 -7.05
CA GLY A 93 -6.97 24.29 -7.24
C GLY A 93 -5.53 23.97 -7.63
N THR A 94 -4.87 23.06 -6.91
CA THR A 94 -3.49 22.62 -7.22
C THR A 94 -3.43 21.32 -8.04
N GLY A 95 -4.57 20.68 -8.24
CA GLY A 95 -4.73 19.44 -9.00
C GLY A 95 -6.20 19.05 -9.10
N THR A 96 -6.46 17.89 -9.70
CA THR A 96 -7.80 17.31 -9.78
C THR A 96 -7.90 16.16 -8.78
N ALA A 97 -8.85 16.23 -7.84
CA ALA A 97 -9.09 15.16 -6.87
C ALA A 97 -10.19 14.22 -7.36
N TYR A 98 -9.87 12.94 -7.50
CA TYR A 98 -10.80 11.84 -7.76
C TYR A 98 -11.13 11.08 -6.48
N LEU A 99 -10.24 11.12 -5.48
CA LEU A 99 -10.50 10.61 -4.14
C LEU A 99 -10.37 11.74 -3.13
N VAL A 100 -11.37 11.86 -2.26
CA VAL A 100 -11.38 12.78 -1.12
C VAL A 100 -11.48 11.97 0.15
N ILE A 101 -10.44 12.04 0.97
CA ILE A 101 -10.30 11.28 2.22
C ILE A 101 -10.46 12.25 3.40
N GLY A 102 -11.66 12.31 3.99
CA GLY A 102 -11.89 13.11 5.17
C GLY A 102 -11.31 12.45 6.41
N LEU A 103 -10.47 13.19 7.15
CA LEU A 103 -9.86 12.71 8.40
C LEU A 103 -10.30 13.57 9.60
N ALA A 104 -10.77 12.91 10.65
CA ALA A 104 -10.74 13.41 12.03
C ALA A 104 -9.76 12.56 12.83
N ALA A 105 -8.80 13.18 13.50
CA ALA A 105 -7.80 12.45 14.27
C ALA A 105 -7.59 13.09 15.65
N ASP A 106 -7.63 12.26 16.69
CA ASP A 106 -7.34 12.66 18.06
C ASP A 106 -5.83 12.49 18.35
N GLY A 107 -5.24 13.42 19.10
CA GLY A 107 -3.82 13.33 19.50
C GLY A 107 -2.83 13.21 18.33
N ASP A 108 -1.98 12.19 18.41
CA ASP A 108 -0.87 11.89 17.48
C ASP A 108 -1.27 10.97 16.32
N ASP A 109 -2.51 10.47 16.30
CA ASP A 109 -3.02 9.57 15.25
C ASP A 109 -3.00 10.25 13.87
N HIS A 110 -3.11 11.58 13.84
CA HIS A 110 -3.12 12.37 12.62
C HIS A 110 -1.90 12.10 11.74
N VAL A 111 -0.71 12.07 12.35
CA VAL A 111 0.55 11.87 11.61
C VAL A 111 0.65 10.43 11.14
N GLN A 112 0.25 9.46 11.96
CA GLN A 112 0.32 8.04 11.60
C GLN A 112 -0.61 7.71 10.42
N VAL A 113 -1.87 8.14 10.49
CA VAL A 113 -2.82 7.94 9.39
C VAL A 113 -2.34 8.65 8.11
N LEU A 114 -1.82 9.87 8.23
CA LEU A 114 -1.26 10.59 7.09
C LEU A 114 -0.06 9.86 6.47
N SER A 115 0.87 9.36 7.27
CA SER A 115 2.02 8.61 6.78
C SER A 115 1.60 7.35 6.04
N THR A 116 0.70 6.55 6.60
CA THR A 116 0.21 5.33 5.95
C THR A 116 -0.51 5.66 4.65
N MET A 117 -1.41 6.66 4.64
CA MET A 117 -2.10 7.07 3.42
C MET A 117 -1.11 7.61 2.38
N ALA A 118 -0.12 8.41 2.78
CA ALA A 118 0.87 8.95 1.84
C ALA A 118 1.73 7.87 1.16
N GLU A 119 1.91 6.69 1.76
CA GLU A 119 2.58 5.56 1.13
C GLU A 119 1.73 4.94 0.03
N VAL A 120 0.46 4.61 0.34
CA VAL A 120 -0.49 4.06 -0.67
C VAL A 120 -0.64 4.99 -1.85
N LEU A 121 -0.72 6.29 -1.56
CA LEU A 121 -1.04 7.32 -2.53
C LEU A 121 0.15 7.75 -3.39
N GLN A 122 1.34 7.22 -3.15
CA GLN A 122 2.51 7.45 -4.01
C GLN A 122 2.48 6.64 -5.31
N ASP A 123 1.72 5.54 -5.34
CA ASP A 123 1.54 4.73 -6.53
C ASP A 123 0.48 5.35 -7.45
N GLU A 124 0.93 5.90 -8.59
CA GLU A 124 0.07 6.54 -9.59
C GLU A 124 -0.85 5.55 -10.30
N ASP A 125 -0.37 4.34 -10.57
CA ASP A 125 -1.12 3.29 -11.27
C ASP A 125 -2.25 2.77 -10.37
N LEU A 126 -1.94 2.52 -9.09
CA LEU A 126 -2.93 2.17 -8.08
C LEU A 126 -3.99 3.27 -7.93
N CYS A 127 -3.57 4.52 -7.76
CA CYS A 127 -4.49 5.65 -7.66
C CYS A 127 -5.42 5.73 -8.88
N SER A 128 -4.87 5.62 -10.09
CA SER A 128 -5.67 5.68 -11.32
C SER A 128 -6.75 4.60 -11.40
N THR A 129 -6.46 3.40 -10.87
CA THR A 129 -7.43 2.31 -10.74
C THR A 129 -8.52 2.68 -9.74
N LEU A 130 -8.15 3.23 -8.59
CA LEU A 130 -9.09 3.64 -7.55
C LEU A 130 -9.98 4.82 -7.94
N TRP A 131 -9.59 5.67 -8.91
CA TRP A 131 -10.43 6.79 -9.35
C TRP A 131 -11.76 6.36 -9.96
N THR A 132 -11.80 5.18 -10.59
CA THR A 132 -12.96 4.74 -11.39
C THR A 132 -13.46 3.35 -11.01
N THR A 133 -12.85 2.69 -10.01
CA THR A 133 -13.34 1.40 -9.52
C THR A 133 -14.81 1.49 -9.11
N THR A 134 -15.55 0.43 -9.41
CA THR A 134 -16.95 0.24 -8.97
C THR A 134 -17.04 -0.76 -7.80
N ASP A 135 -15.90 -1.27 -7.36
CA ASP A 135 -15.76 -2.21 -6.25
C ASP A 135 -15.36 -1.45 -4.98
N ALA A 136 -16.31 -1.33 -4.05
CA ALA A 136 -16.10 -0.64 -2.77
C ALA A 136 -15.18 -1.45 -1.84
N ASP A 137 -15.15 -2.77 -2.00
CA ASP A 137 -14.33 -3.66 -1.19
C ASP A 137 -12.87 -3.55 -1.63
N LEU A 138 -12.63 -3.47 -2.94
CA LEU A 138 -11.31 -3.14 -3.48
C LEU A 138 -10.79 -1.84 -2.88
N LEU A 139 -11.55 -0.74 -2.99
CA LEU A 139 -11.12 0.56 -2.50
C LEU A 139 -10.93 0.56 -0.96
N PHE A 140 -11.83 -0.09 -0.23
CA PHE A 140 -11.72 -0.25 1.21
C PHE A 140 -10.45 -1.01 1.61
N ASN A 141 -10.21 -2.17 0.99
CA ASN A 141 -9.09 -3.03 1.30
C ASN A 141 -7.77 -2.33 0.94
N THR A 142 -7.65 -1.74 -0.26
CA THR A 142 -6.44 -1.02 -0.68
C THR A 142 -6.05 0.10 0.29
N LEU A 143 -7.02 0.83 0.87
CA LEU A 143 -6.73 1.91 1.81
C LEU A 143 -6.56 1.42 3.26
N SER A 144 -7.31 0.40 3.67
CA SER A 144 -7.34 -0.07 5.07
C SER A 144 -6.26 -1.06 5.36
N GLU A 145 -6.00 -1.92 4.40
CA GLU A 145 -4.92 -2.87 4.36
C GLU A 145 -4.11 -2.48 3.13
N PRO A 146 -3.45 -1.31 3.15
CA PRO A 146 -2.42 -1.14 2.16
C PRO A 146 -1.53 -2.34 2.31
N GLU A 147 -1.29 -3.02 1.20
CA GLU A 147 -0.14 -3.90 1.13
C GLU A 147 1.00 -3.03 1.63
N VAL A 148 1.37 -3.26 2.90
CA VAL A 148 2.74 -3.03 3.30
C VAL A 148 3.51 -3.72 2.20
N ASP A 149 4.58 -3.12 1.71
CA ASP A 149 5.62 -3.90 1.02
C ASP A 149 6.23 -4.94 2.03
N ASP A 150 5.40 -5.77 2.63
CA ASP A 150 5.60 -7.18 2.83
C ASP A 150 5.06 -7.82 1.53
N ASP A 151 5.87 -7.77 0.47
CA ASP A 151 5.59 -8.36 -0.84
C ASP A 151 4.71 -9.65 -0.78
N GLU A 152 3.39 -9.52 -0.99
CA GLU A 152 2.41 -10.61 -1.14
C GLU A 152 1.33 -10.23 -2.20
N ASP A 153 1.62 -10.10 -3.50
CA ASP A 153 1.09 -11.09 -4.47
C ASP A 153 0.90 -12.48 -3.86
N ASP A 154 -0.22 -12.66 -3.16
CA ASP A 154 -0.81 -13.98 -2.98
C ASP A 154 -1.55 -14.36 -4.27
N ASP A 155 -0.80 -14.84 -5.27
CA ASP A 155 -1.33 -15.97 -6.04
C ASP A 155 -0.75 -17.22 -5.37
N ASP A 156 -1.57 -17.88 -4.57
CA ASP A 156 -1.36 -19.20 -3.99
C ASP A 156 -0.19 -19.35 -2.99
N VAL A 157 -0.40 -18.95 -1.73
CA VAL A 157 -0.17 -19.83 -0.57
C VAL A 157 -1.45 -20.64 -0.29
N ALA A 158 -2.16 -21.04 -1.35
CA ALA A 158 -2.43 -22.45 -1.42
C ALA A 158 -1.08 -23.14 -1.28
N THR A 159 -0.98 -24.05 -0.34
CA THR A 159 -0.17 -25.24 -0.52
C THR A 159 -0.61 -25.87 -1.85
N ASN A 160 -0.18 -25.33 -2.99
CA ASN A 160 -0.21 -26.12 -4.19
C ASN A 160 0.95 -27.08 -3.97
N ASP A 161 0.62 -28.34 -3.71
CA ASP A 161 1.53 -29.48 -3.61
C ASP A 161 2.32 -29.70 -4.95
N LEU A 162 2.57 -28.66 -5.76
CA LEU A 162 2.99 -28.71 -7.16
C LEU A 162 3.96 -27.59 -7.63
N ALA A 163 4.17 -26.49 -6.89
CA ALA A 163 5.20 -25.51 -7.29
C ALA A 163 6.60 -26.06 -6.96
N PRO A 164 7.55 -26.12 -7.92
CA PRO A 164 8.89 -26.63 -7.64
C PRO A 164 9.61 -25.73 -6.65
N GLU A 165 10.02 -26.32 -5.53
CA GLU A 165 10.83 -25.67 -4.50
C GLU A 165 12.12 -26.46 -4.22
N THR A 166 13.15 -25.75 -3.75
CA THR A 166 14.38 -26.38 -3.28
C THR A 166 15.03 -25.57 -2.17
N ASP A 167 15.58 -26.27 -1.19
CA ASP A 167 16.44 -25.65 -0.19
C ASP A 167 17.85 -25.44 -0.79
N VAL A 168 18.40 -24.25 -0.58
CA VAL A 168 19.68 -23.79 -1.11
C VAL A 168 20.52 -23.25 0.03
N VAL A 169 21.75 -23.74 0.17
CA VAL A 169 22.74 -23.14 1.07
C VAL A 169 23.40 -21.98 0.35
N ILE A 170 23.33 -20.78 0.92
CA ILE A 170 23.98 -19.61 0.34
C ILE A 170 25.49 -19.77 0.51
N THR A 171 26.21 -20.05 -0.58
CA THR A 171 27.68 -20.11 -0.59
C THR A 171 28.31 -18.80 -1.04
N ASN A 172 27.52 -17.87 -1.59
CA ASN A 172 28.00 -16.53 -1.87
C ASN A 172 28.57 -15.90 -0.57
N PRO A 173 29.85 -15.46 -0.57
CA PRO A 173 30.58 -15.13 0.66
C PRO A 173 29.98 -13.93 1.40
N SER A 174 29.32 -13.05 0.68
CA SER A 174 28.71 -11.84 1.21
C SER A 174 27.21 -12.01 1.50
N GLY A 175 26.67 -13.22 1.30
CA GLY A 175 25.28 -13.57 1.60
C GLY A 175 24.29 -12.95 0.61
N LEU A 176 23.04 -12.75 1.04
CA LEU A 176 22.00 -12.09 0.27
C LEU A 176 22.02 -10.56 0.52
N HIS A 177 23.20 -9.98 0.44
CA HIS A 177 23.43 -8.54 0.59
C HIS A 177 23.21 -7.79 -0.75
N ALA A 178 23.41 -6.47 -0.75
CA ALA A 178 23.07 -5.57 -1.86
C ALA A 178 23.40 -6.07 -3.28
N ARG A 179 24.54 -6.73 -3.52
CA ARG A 179 24.93 -7.14 -4.89
C ARG A 179 24.21 -8.40 -5.40
N PRO A 180 24.34 -9.58 -4.78
CA PRO A 180 23.61 -10.79 -5.19
C PRO A 180 22.10 -10.61 -5.03
N ALA A 181 21.64 -9.81 -4.04
CA ALA A 181 20.24 -9.42 -3.97
C ALA A 181 19.79 -8.64 -5.21
N THR A 182 20.57 -7.63 -5.65
CA THR A 182 20.28 -6.92 -6.91
C THR A 182 20.31 -7.83 -8.11
N GLN A 183 21.25 -8.78 -8.21
CA GLN A 183 21.30 -9.73 -9.33
C GLN A 183 20.07 -10.64 -9.36
N VAL A 184 19.60 -11.11 -8.21
CA VAL A 184 18.35 -11.87 -8.10
C VAL A 184 17.17 -11.02 -8.57
N VAL A 185 17.10 -9.74 -8.17
CA VAL A 185 16.02 -8.81 -8.54
C VAL A 185 16.02 -8.45 -10.01
N GLU A 186 17.20 -8.13 -10.56
CA GLU A 186 17.36 -7.87 -11.98
C GLU A 186 16.97 -9.09 -12.80
N TYR A 187 17.37 -10.29 -12.38
CA TYR A 187 16.95 -11.53 -13.03
C TYR A 187 15.43 -11.71 -12.97
N ALA A 188 14.84 -11.61 -11.77
CA ALA A 188 13.39 -11.81 -11.56
C ALA A 188 12.55 -10.86 -12.42
N LYS A 189 13.00 -9.61 -12.62
CA LYS A 189 12.32 -8.63 -13.49
C LYS A 189 12.42 -8.92 -14.99
N THR A 190 13.32 -9.81 -15.42
CA THR A 190 13.46 -10.19 -16.84
C THR A 190 12.62 -11.39 -17.25
N THR A 191 11.91 -12.01 -16.31
CA THR A 191 11.10 -13.21 -16.54
C THR A 191 9.67 -13.01 -16.04
N ASP A 192 8.72 -13.72 -16.64
CA ASP A 192 7.34 -13.78 -16.15
C ASP A 192 7.17 -14.79 -14.99
N ALA A 193 8.26 -15.42 -14.54
CA ALA A 193 8.23 -16.35 -13.42
C ALA A 193 8.06 -15.60 -12.09
N LYS A 194 7.14 -16.09 -11.24
CA LYS A 194 7.02 -15.68 -9.85
C LYS A 194 8.04 -16.44 -9.01
N ILE A 195 8.95 -15.72 -8.36
CA ILE A 195 10.06 -16.31 -7.59
C ILE A 195 10.03 -15.78 -6.16
N THR A 196 10.05 -16.67 -5.18
CA THR A 196 10.13 -16.32 -3.76
C THR A 196 11.33 -16.97 -3.08
N ILE A 197 11.89 -16.28 -2.09
CA ILE A 197 13.00 -16.75 -1.27
C ILE A 197 12.57 -16.70 0.20
N THR A 198 12.67 -17.82 0.90
CA THR A 198 12.23 -17.95 2.30
C THR A 198 13.42 -18.27 3.20
N LYS A 199 13.58 -17.53 4.31
CA LYS A 199 14.51 -17.83 5.40
C LYS A 199 13.74 -18.00 6.70
N GLY A 200 13.68 -19.24 7.20
CA GLY A 200 12.91 -19.55 8.41
C GLY A 200 11.41 -19.30 8.18
N THR A 201 10.86 -18.27 8.82
CA THR A 201 9.45 -17.88 8.67
C THR A 201 9.26 -16.64 7.79
N LYS A 202 10.33 -16.04 7.26
CA LYS A 202 10.27 -14.83 6.43
C LYS A 202 10.37 -15.22 4.97
N THR A 203 9.47 -14.69 4.15
CA THR A 203 9.46 -14.89 2.69
C THR A 203 9.63 -13.52 2.02
N ALA A 204 10.36 -13.49 0.91
CA ALA A 204 10.53 -12.30 0.08
C ALA A 204 10.27 -12.64 -1.39
N LYS A 205 9.59 -11.77 -2.12
CA LYS A 205 9.55 -11.83 -3.58
C LYS A 205 10.89 -11.41 -4.15
N ALA A 206 11.35 -12.14 -5.16
CA ALA A 206 12.61 -11.84 -5.79
C ALA A 206 12.59 -10.54 -6.61
N THR A 207 11.43 -9.90 -6.86
CA THR A 207 11.32 -8.64 -7.63
C THR A 207 11.56 -7.38 -6.81
N SER A 208 11.62 -7.50 -5.47
CA SER A 208 11.79 -6.38 -4.55
C SER A 208 13.14 -6.46 -3.83
N ILE A 209 13.98 -5.47 -4.09
CA ILE A 209 15.31 -5.41 -3.47
C ILE A 209 15.22 -5.25 -1.95
N MET A 210 14.19 -4.56 -1.45
CA MET A 210 14.06 -4.30 -0.03
C MET A 210 13.67 -5.58 0.74
N SER A 211 12.72 -6.37 0.23
CA SER A 211 12.31 -7.62 0.90
C SER A 211 13.40 -8.68 0.87
N VAL A 212 14.12 -8.83 -0.26
CA VAL A 212 15.25 -9.75 -0.38
C VAL A 212 16.35 -9.40 0.65
N LEU A 213 16.67 -8.11 0.83
CA LEU A 213 17.64 -7.67 1.84
C LEU A 213 17.13 -7.88 3.28
N ALA A 214 15.82 -7.69 3.52
CA ALA A 214 15.19 -7.85 4.83
C ALA A 214 15.19 -9.29 5.35
N LEU A 215 15.39 -10.29 4.47
CA LEU A 215 15.64 -11.68 4.87
C LEU A 215 16.90 -11.80 5.74
N GLY A 216 17.89 -10.91 5.57
CA GLY A 216 19.14 -10.95 6.30
C GLY A 216 19.86 -12.29 6.16
N ALA A 217 19.73 -12.94 5.00
CA ALA A 217 20.33 -14.23 4.74
C ALA A 217 21.83 -14.05 4.47
N SER A 218 22.66 -14.76 5.22
CA SER A 218 24.12 -14.68 5.19
C SER A 218 24.71 -15.93 4.55
N SER A 219 26.00 -15.87 4.21
CA SER A 219 26.73 -17.07 3.79
C SER A 219 26.61 -18.18 4.83
N GLY A 220 26.32 -19.40 4.38
CA GLY A 220 26.06 -20.57 5.22
C GLY A 220 24.60 -20.75 5.67
N ASP A 221 23.74 -19.73 5.50
CA ASP A 221 22.31 -19.89 5.75
C ASP A 221 21.65 -20.75 4.68
N THR A 222 20.63 -21.50 5.08
CA THR A 222 19.74 -22.21 4.15
C THR A 222 18.51 -21.36 3.89
N VAL A 223 18.20 -21.14 2.61
CA VAL A 223 16.97 -20.51 2.14
C VAL A 223 16.21 -21.46 1.25
N ARG A 224 14.88 -21.33 1.22
CA ARG A 224 14.04 -22.05 0.27
C ARG A 224 13.71 -21.16 -0.90
N VAL A 225 13.96 -21.63 -2.11
CA VAL A 225 13.57 -20.95 -3.35
C VAL A 225 12.39 -21.69 -3.94
N ALA A 226 11.30 -20.98 -4.23
CA ALA A 226 10.13 -21.51 -4.92
C ALA A 226 9.87 -20.70 -6.20
N VAL A 227 9.48 -21.40 -7.27
CA VAL A 227 9.29 -20.79 -8.59
C VAL A 227 8.01 -21.29 -9.25
N THR A 228 7.16 -20.35 -9.66
CA THR A 228 5.97 -20.60 -10.50
C THR A 228 6.16 -19.90 -11.85
N ALA A 229 5.95 -20.63 -12.94
CA ALA A 229 6.08 -20.11 -14.30
C ALA A 229 5.04 -20.75 -15.24
N GLY A 230 4.92 -20.23 -16.47
CA GLY A 230 3.97 -20.73 -17.46
C GLY A 230 4.16 -22.21 -17.86
N ASP A 231 5.37 -22.75 -17.69
CA ASP A 231 5.69 -24.16 -17.90
C ASP A 231 6.88 -24.63 -17.04
N ALA A 232 7.13 -25.95 -17.03
CA ALA A 232 8.16 -26.58 -16.22
C ALA A 232 9.60 -26.24 -16.66
N ASP A 233 9.84 -25.96 -17.94
CA ASP A 233 11.16 -25.59 -18.44
C ASP A 233 11.48 -24.14 -18.03
N ALA A 234 10.52 -23.23 -18.13
CA ALA A 234 10.63 -21.87 -17.65
C ALA A 234 10.89 -21.84 -16.13
N ALA A 235 10.15 -22.63 -15.35
CA ALA A 235 10.35 -22.74 -13.91
C ALA A 235 11.76 -23.27 -13.57
N ARG A 236 12.22 -24.29 -14.29
CA ARG A 236 13.56 -24.87 -14.10
C ARG A 236 14.67 -23.87 -14.45
N VAL A 237 14.51 -23.10 -15.53
CA VAL A 237 15.49 -22.06 -15.92
C VAL A 237 15.57 -20.98 -14.84
N ALA A 238 14.42 -20.47 -14.38
CA ALA A 238 14.36 -19.48 -13.31
C ALA A 238 14.96 -19.97 -12.00
N MET A 239 14.62 -21.20 -11.59
CA MET A 239 15.19 -21.83 -10.40
C MET A 239 16.72 -21.92 -10.49
N ASN A 240 17.26 -22.43 -11.59
CA ASN A 240 18.70 -22.60 -11.76
C ASN A 240 19.45 -21.27 -11.77
N SER A 241 18.92 -20.24 -12.42
CA SER A 241 19.54 -18.91 -12.46
C SER A 241 19.61 -18.28 -11.07
N VAL A 242 18.54 -18.39 -10.28
CA VAL A 242 18.57 -17.90 -8.89
C VAL A 242 19.58 -18.70 -8.07
N ILE A 243 19.57 -20.04 -8.13
CA ILE A 243 20.55 -20.88 -7.42
C ILE A 243 21.98 -20.50 -7.78
N GLU A 244 22.27 -20.27 -9.05
CA GLU A 244 23.60 -19.85 -9.52
C GLU A 244 24.01 -18.52 -8.87
N ILE A 245 23.12 -17.54 -8.80
CA ILE A 245 23.41 -16.26 -8.11
C ILE A 245 23.70 -16.50 -6.63
N LEU A 246 22.86 -17.29 -5.94
CA LEU A 246 22.99 -17.59 -4.50
C LEU A 246 24.26 -18.38 -4.15
N THR A 247 24.76 -19.16 -5.11
CA THR A 247 25.90 -20.06 -4.92
C THR A 247 27.19 -19.60 -5.60
N SER A 248 27.12 -18.54 -6.41
CA SER A 248 28.28 -17.96 -7.07
C SER A 248 29.33 -17.51 -6.05
N GLU A 249 30.57 -17.89 -6.31
CA GLU A 249 31.73 -17.27 -5.68
C GLU A 249 32.00 -15.96 -6.44
N GLU A 250 32.07 -14.82 -5.75
CA GLU A 250 32.47 -13.58 -6.42
C GLU A 250 33.88 -13.75 -7.02
N PRO A 251 34.16 -13.21 -8.22
CA PRO A 251 35.52 -13.07 -8.72
C PRO A 251 36.34 -12.05 -7.91
#